data_AF-A0A559KJ56-F1
#
_entry.id   AF-A0A559KJ56-F1
#
_cell.length_a   1.000
_cell.length_b   1.000
_cell.length_c   1.000
_cell.angle_alpha   90.00
_cell.angle_beta   90.00
_cell.angle_gamma   90.00
#
_symmetry.space_group_name_H-M   'P 1'
#
loop_
_entity.id
_entity.type
_entity.pdbx_description
1 polymer ?
#
loop_
_entity_poly.entity_id
_entity_poly.type
_entity_poly.pdbx_seq_one_letter_code
_entity_poly.pdbx_strand_id
1 'polypeptide(L)'
;MNQKKFNITFLSILIALTSIIIIYYLYQKNTNQDLTNSPKENKKLSTALPTLPFFLNQVIKPELEKQMKNIKLEIVANNNNYEGSLNLLLKDKETIAELDCHLPWASNRLRDIQSSEKIEVLLPFYFAKFSMFGRKDPNTINKIQDKIDKIQNNENPDKPLKILILGEKSQKTLTLRFLEQLKLIQRKTVEKDDGLSKDKLFNLTTGDFEIDEKKINFVDEGTQTNEIFNKFRGDNSYDVFISYPATTGISNIGQNIEIIKTLELPASPNDPIWAFCISLIAKKENSEDNKKVLEKIKEFLQNESLIQPFFQKNENFLFKIDSSLITQVTKNINSYFNND
;
A
#
# COMPACT_ATOMS: atom_id res chain seq x y z
N MET A 1 -36.80 70.63 31.44
CA MET A 1 -37.26 69.27 31.76
C MET A 1 -36.53 68.15 30.99
N ASN A 2 -35.28 68.35 30.49
CA ASN A 2 -34.69 67.46 29.47
C ASN A 2 -33.36 66.75 29.82
N GLN A 3 -32.63 67.12 30.89
CA GLN A 3 -31.35 66.45 31.21
C GLN A 3 -31.51 65.10 31.92
N LYS A 4 -32.49 64.96 32.84
CA LYS A 4 -32.70 63.69 33.57
C LYS A 4 -33.22 62.56 32.67
N LYS A 5 -34.06 62.86 31.67
CA LYS A 5 -34.54 61.86 30.70
C LYS A 5 -33.42 61.41 29.75
N PHE A 6 -32.55 62.33 29.32
CA PHE A 6 -31.41 62.01 28.45
C PHE A 6 -30.43 61.03 29.14
N ASN A 7 -30.15 61.23 30.43
CA ASN A 7 -29.27 60.36 31.19
C ASN A 7 -29.83 58.93 31.40
N ILE A 8 -31.16 58.80 31.55
CA ILE A 8 -31.79 57.48 31.70
C ILE A 8 -31.79 56.73 30.36
N THR A 9 -32.12 57.39 29.26
CA THR A 9 -32.12 56.75 27.93
C THR A 9 -30.72 56.32 27.52
N PHE A 10 -29.70 57.15 27.77
CA PHE A 10 -28.30 56.81 27.50
C PHE A 10 -27.83 55.61 28.33
N LEU A 11 -28.17 55.57 29.63
CA LEU A 11 -27.82 54.46 30.52
C LEU A 11 -28.47 53.14 30.07
N SER A 12 -29.73 53.18 29.63
CA SER A 12 -30.43 52.00 29.09
C SER A 12 -29.79 51.45 27.82
N ILE A 13 -29.34 52.33 26.91
CA ILE A 13 -28.63 51.92 25.69
C ILE A 13 -27.27 51.31 26.05
N LEU A 14 -26.55 51.90 27.00
CA LEU A 14 -25.26 51.38 27.45
C LEU A 14 -25.39 49.99 28.08
N ILE A 15 -26.42 49.77 28.91
CA ILE A 15 -26.72 48.46 29.51
C ILE A 15 -27.10 47.43 28.44
N ALA A 16 -27.88 47.82 27.43
CA ALA A 16 -28.23 46.93 26.33
C ALA A 16 -27.00 46.49 25.54
N LEU A 17 -26.09 47.43 25.22
CA LEU A 17 -24.85 47.15 24.50
C LEU A 17 -23.90 46.25 25.30
N THR A 18 -23.72 46.52 26.60
CA THR A 18 -22.89 45.66 27.46
C THR A 18 -23.49 44.26 27.62
N SER A 19 -24.81 44.16 27.70
CA SER A 19 -25.51 42.86 27.74
C SER A 19 -25.29 42.06 26.46
N ILE A 20 -25.35 42.69 25.28
CA ILE A 20 -25.07 42.03 23.99
C ILE A 20 -23.62 41.53 23.93
N ILE A 21 -22.65 42.34 24.38
CA ILE A 21 -21.23 41.95 24.43
C ILE A 21 -21.02 40.76 25.38
N ILE A 22 -21.66 40.78 26.56
CA ILE A 22 -21.58 39.69 27.53
C ILE A 22 -22.21 38.41 26.96
N ILE A 23 -23.39 38.50 26.34
CA ILE A 23 -24.06 37.36 25.70
C ILE A 23 -23.19 36.79 24.57
N TYR A 24 -22.59 37.64 23.73
CA TYR A 24 -21.68 37.21 22.68
C TYR A 24 -20.45 36.49 23.25
N TYR A 25 -19.85 37.03 24.32
CA TYR A 25 -18.69 36.43 24.98
C TYR A 25 -19.03 35.09 25.65
N LEU A 26 -20.19 35.00 26.32
CA LEU A 26 -20.69 33.76 26.92
C LEU A 26 -21.03 32.71 25.85
N TYR A 27 -21.63 33.11 24.74
CA TYR A 27 -21.89 32.23 23.60
C TYR A 27 -20.60 31.67 23.00
N GLN A 28 -19.59 32.52 22.78
CA GLN A 28 -18.28 32.08 22.29
C GLN A 28 -17.55 31.17 23.29
N LYS A 29 -17.69 31.43 24.59
CA LYS A 29 -17.07 30.62 25.64
C LYS A 29 -17.72 29.23 25.73
N ASN A 30 -19.06 29.15 25.69
CA ASN A 30 -19.77 27.88 25.71
C ASN A 30 -19.51 27.05 24.44
N THR A 31 -19.55 27.68 23.25
CA THR A 31 -19.25 26.97 21.99
C THR A 31 -17.81 26.47 21.92
N ASN A 32 -16.84 27.18 22.52
CA ASN A 32 -15.46 26.72 22.59
C ASN A 32 -15.20 25.68 23.70
N GLN A 33 -15.96 25.69 24.82
CA GLN A 33 -15.82 24.71 25.89
C GLN A 33 -16.38 23.33 25.52
N ASP A 34 -17.47 23.26 24.75
CA ASP A 34 -18.06 21.99 24.31
C ASP A 34 -17.15 21.20 23.34
N LEU A 35 -16.30 21.89 22.58
CA LEU A 35 -15.30 21.26 21.70
C LEU A 35 -14.07 20.72 22.43
N THR A 36 -13.75 21.23 23.63
CA THR A 36 -12.56 20.80 24.39
C THR A 36 -12.80 19.57 25.29
N ASN A 37 -14.05 19.25 25.62
CA ASN A 37 -14.38 18.19 26.58
C ASN A 37 -15.14 16.98 25.99
N SER A 38 -15.46 17.00 24.69
CA SER A 38 -16.05 15.83 24.04
C SER A 38 -14.99 14.71 23.92
N PRO A 39 -15.31 13.46 24.32
CA PRO A 39 -14.37 12.36 24.17
C PRO A 39 -14.00 12.21 22.70
N LYS A 40 -12.69 12.21 22.41
CA LYS A 40 -12.22 12.02 21.04
C LYS A 40 -12.67 10.67 20.51
N GLU A 41 -13.15 10.65 19.27
CA GLU A 41 -13.43 9.41 18.57
C GLU A 41 -12.13 8.70 18.25
N ASN A 42 -11.98 7.46 18.70
CA ASN A 42 -10.84 6.63 18.34
C ASN A 42 -11.06 6.05 16.95
N LYS A 43 -10.08 6.26 16.07
CA LYS A 43 -10.00 5.63 14.76
C LYS A 43 -8.66 4.90 14.65
N LYS A 44 -8.64 3.76 13.98
CA LYS A 44 -7.44 2.95 13.77
C LYS A 44 -7.10 2.86 12.28
N LEU A 45 -5.83 3.03 11.98
CA LEU A 45 -5.21 2.70 10.69
C LEU A 45 -4.26 1.53 10.94
N SER A 46 -4.51 0.40 10.29
CA SER A 46 -3.70 -0.80 10.46
C SER A 46 -2.59 -0.89 9.39
N THR A 47 -1.46 -1.49 9.74
CA THR A 47 -0.39 -1.80 8.79
C THR A 47 0.43 -2.99 9.26
N ALA A 48 0.78 -3.89 8.35
CA ALA A 48 1.72 -4.97 8.56
C ALA A 48 3.15 -4.63 8.11
N LEU A 49 3.37 -3.52 7.40
CA LEU A 49 4.68 -3.18 6.85
C LEU A 49 5.59 -2.53 7.90
N PRO A 50 6.78 -3.05 8.20
CA PRO A 50 7.65 -2.50 9.24
C PRO A 50 8.10 -1.04 9.02
N THR A 51 8.08 -0.56 7.77
CA THR A 51 8.55 0.78 7.40
C THR A 51 7.50 1.87 7.61
N LEU A 52 6.21 1.53 7.69
CA LEU A 52 5.11 2.49 7.76
C LEU A 52 4.77 3.00 9.16
N PRO A 53 4.83 2.22 10.26
CA PRO A 53 4.43 2.68 11.58
C PRO A 53 5.11 3.98 12.01
N PHE A 54 6.41 4.13 11.74
CA PHE A 54 7.13 5.35 12.05
C PHE A 54 6.60 6.54 11.25
N PHE A 55 6.49 6.41 9.94
CA PHE A 55 5.97 7.46 9.06
C PHE A 55 4.54 7.87 9.43
N LEU A 56 3.65 6.89 9.63
CA LEU A 56 2.26 7.14 10.00
C LEU A 56 2.13 7.81 11.38
N ASN A 57 2.90 7.38 12.38
CA ASN A 57 2.85 7.97 13.72
C ASN A 57 3.49 9.36 13.81
N GLN A 58 4.53 9.65 13.03
CA GLN A 58 5.29 10.91 13.13
C GLN A 58 4.82 11.98 12.16
N VAL A 59 4.15 11.62 11.07
CA VAL A 59 3.73 12.56 10.02
C VAL A 59 2.21 12.61 9.91
N ILE A 60 1.59 11.49 9.55
CA ILE A 60 0.15 11.46 9.20
C ILE A 60 -0.74 11.69 10.42
N LYS A 61 -0.48 10.96 11.52
CA LYS A 61 -1.25 11.07 12.75
C LYS A 61 -1.23 12.49 13.33
N PRO A 62 -0.06 13.15 13.53
CA PRO A 62 -0.03 14.51 14.07
C PRO A 62 -0.76 15.52 13.19
N GLU A 63 -0.61 15.44 11.86
CA GLU A 63 -1.31 16.35 10.94
C GLU A 63 -2.84 16.15 10.99
N LEU A 64 -3.31 14.90 11.08
CA LEU A 64 -4.72 14.60 11.22
C LEU A 64 -5.30 15.13 12.54
N GLU A 65 -4.67 14.81 13.67
CA GLU A 65 -5.18 15.22 15.00
C GLU A 65 -5.09 16.74 15.20
N LYS A 66 -4.20 17.42 14.49
CA LYS A 66 -4.12 18.90 14.44
C LYS A 66 -5.29 19.51 13.66
N GLN A 67 -5.68 18.93 12.53
CA GLN A 67 -6.78 19.43 11.69
C GLN A 67 -8.17 18.97 12.15
N MET A 68 -8.26 17.80 12.78
CA MET A 68 -9.50 17.18 13.24
C MET A 68 -9.45 16.97 14.76
N LYS A 69 -9.73 18.03 15.53
CA LYS A 69 -9.55 18.05 17.00
C LYS A 69 -10.36 17.00 17.76
N ASN A 70 -11.47 16.52 17.19
CA ASN A 70 -12.35 15.50 17.76
C ASN A 70 -11.90 14.05 17.44
N ILE A 71 -10.85 13.87 16.65
CA ILE A 71 -10.33 12.55 16.26
C ILE A 71 -9.06 12.23 17.04
N LYS A 72 -8.93 10.97 17.43
CA LYS A 72 -7.67 10.35 17.88
C LYS A 72 -7.35 9.19 16.95
N LEU A 73 -6.19 9.26 16.28
CA LEU A 73 -5.74 8.21 15.38
C LEU A 73 -4.78 7.27 16.10
N GLU A 74 -5.08 5.99 16.07
CA GLU A 74 -4.20 4.91 16.48
C GLU A 74 -3.62 4.22 15.25
N ILE A 75 -2.30 4.00 15.24
CA ILE A 75 -1.62 3.23 14.20
C ILE A 75 -1.37 1.84 14.77
N VAL A 76 -2.04 0.82 14.23
CA VAL A 76 -1.92 -0.57 14.71
C VAL A 76 -0.92 -1.30 13.84
N ALA A 77 0.28 -1.54 14.37
CA ALA A 77 1.37 -2.21 13.67
C ALA A 77 1.33 -3.73 13.87
N ASN A 78 0.90 -4.47 12.85
CA ASN A 78 0.88 -5.94 12.79
C ASN A 78 2.12 -6.45 12.07
N ASN A 79 3.32 -6.16 12.58
CA ASN A 79 4.60 -6.42 11.90
C ASN A 79 4.68 -7.79 11.17
N ASN A 80 4.67 -7.76 9.84
CA ASN A 80 4.66 -8.91 8.92
C ASN A 80 3.45 -9.86 9.04
N ASN A 81 2.43 -9.51 9.81
CA ASN A 81 1.17 -10.22 9.95
C ASN A 81 0.08 -9.52 9.11
N TYR A 82 0.18 -9.66 7.79
CA TYR A 82 -0.76 -9.09 6.82
C TYR A 82 -2.19 -9.58 7.04
N GLU A 83 -2.38 -10.88 7.35
CA GLU A 83 -3.70 -11.41 7.68
C GLU A 83 -4.28 -10.80 8.95
N GLY A 84 -3.45 -10.54 9.96
CA GLY A 84 -3.87 -9.83 11.17
C GLY A 84 -4.35 -8.41 10.87
N SER A 85 -3.65 -7.69 10.01
CA SER A 85 -4.02 -6.35 9.56
C SER A 85 -5.39 -6.34 8.85
N LEU A 86 -5.55 -7.23 7.85
CA LEU A 86 -6.83 -7.37 7.14
C LEU A 86 -7.96 -7.81 8.08
N ASN A 87 -7.70 -8.73 9.01
CA ASN A 87 -8.69 -9.15 10.01
C ASN A 87 -9.14 -8.00 10.90
N LEU A 88 -8.25 -7.07 11.28
CA LEU A 88 -8.64 -5.87 12.02
C LEU A 88 -9.56 -4.99 11.18
N LEU A 89 -9.20 -4.71 9.92
CA LEU A 89 -10.07 -3.95 9.02
C LEU A 89 -11.48 -4.56 8.94
N LEU A 90 -11.57 -5.89 8.83
CA LEU A 90 -12.84 -6.59 8.67
C LEU A 90 -13.66 -6.64 9.96
N LYS A 91 -13.04 -6.81 11.12
CA LYS A 91 -13.76 -7.15 12.37
C LYS A 91 -13.82 -6.03 13.39
N ASP A 92 -12.85 -5.11 13.39
CA ASP A 92 -12.80 -3.99 14.33
C ASP A 92 -13.49 -2.77 13.74
N LYS A 93 -14.57 -2.31 14.38
CA LYS A 93 -15.35 -1.13 13.95
C LYS A 93 -14.56 0.17 14.02
N GLU A 94 -13.51 0.22 14.84
CA GLU A 94 -12.63 1.39 14.93
C GLU A 94 -11.57 1.41 13.82
N THR A 95 -11.27 0.27 13.18
CA THR A 95 -10.31 0.19 12.08
C THR A 95 -10.96 0.65 10.79
N ILE A 96 -10.56 1.83 10.31
CA ILE A 96 -11.20 2.49 9.17
C ILE A 96 -10.52 2.16 7.84
N ALA A 97 -9.25 1.76 7.88
CA ALA A 97 -8.46 1.38 6.72
C ALA A 97 -7.21 0.57 7.12
N GLU A 98 -6.57 -0.03 6.12
CA GLU A 98 -5.22 -0.57 6.19
C GLU A 98 -4.32 0.08 5.13
N LEU A 99 -3.01 0.12 5.38
CA LEU A 99 -2.00 0.54 4.42
C LEU A 99 -0.80 -0.41 4.51
N ASP A 100 -0.83 -1.53 3.80
CA ASP A 100 0.25 -2.53 3.84
C ASP A 100 0.29 -3.53 2.68
N CYS A 101 -0.82 -3.71 1.96
CA CYS A 101 -0.93 -4.70 0.91
C CYS A 101 -1.51 -4.09 -0.37
N HIS A 102 -1.60 -4.92 -1.39
CA HIS A 102 -2.21 -4.60 -2.66
C HIS A 102 -3.56 -5.31 -2.79
N LEU A 103 -4.49 -4.70 -3.54
CA LEU A 103 -5.87 -5.20 -3.64
C LEU A 103 -6.01 -6.63 -4.15
N PRO A 104 -5.18 -7.13 -5.11
CA PRO A 104 -5.22 -8.53 -5.52
C PRO A 104 -5.04 -9.52 -4.35
N TRP A 105 -4.13 -9.22 -3.41
CA TRP A 105 -3.87 -10.09 -2.26
C TRP A 105 -5.04 -10.08 -1.30
N ALA A 106 -5.51 -8.89 -0.92
CA ALA A 106 -6.63 -8.74 0.01
C ALA A 106 -7.91 -9.39 -0.55
N SER A 107 -8.19 -9.18 -1.84
CA SER A 107 -9.35 -9.77 -2.53
C SER A 107 -9.28 -11.29 -2.60
N ASN A 108 -8.10 -11.86 -2.88
CA ASN A 108 -7.89 -13.31 -2.82
C ASN A 108 -8.20 -13.85 -1.42
N ARG A 109 -7.72 -13.17 -0.38
CA ARG A 109 -7.96 -13.59 1.01
C ARG A 109 -9.41 -13.50 1.42
N LEU A 110 -10.13 -12.45 1.02
CA LEU A 110 -11.57 -12.33 1.28
C LEU A 110 -12.36 -13.48 0.66
N ARG A 111 -12.01 -13.92 -0.55
CA ARG A 111 -12.62 -15.09 -1.19
C ARG A 111 -12.30 -16.38 -0.45
N ASP A 112 -11.04 -16.57 -0.04
CA ASP A 112 -10.61 -17.76 0.69
C ASP A 112 -11.36 -17.91 2.03
N ILE A 113 -11.65 -16.80 2.73
CA ILE A 113 -12.40 -16.80 4.00
C ILE A 113 -13.93 -16.60 3.83
N GLN A 114 -14.42 -16.55 2.58
CA GLN A 114 -15.83 -16.34 2.23
C GLN A 114 -16.45 -15.10 2.91
N SER A 115 -15.68 -14.01 3.01
CA SER A 115 -16.19 -12.75 3.57
C SER A 115 -17.17 -12.08 2.61
N SER A 116 -18.28 -11.55 3.15
CA SER A 116 -19.22 -10.71 2.40
C SER A 116 -18.82 -9.24 2.33
N GLU A 117 -17.81 -8.84 3.12
CA GLU A 117 -17.30 -7.47 3.16
C GLU A 117 -16.66 -7.11 1.81
N LYS A 118 -17.04 -5.95 1.26
CA LYS A 118 -16.42 -5.39 0.06
C LYS A 118 -15.39 -4.33 0.47
N ILE A 119 -14.18 -4.45 -0.05
CA ILE A 119 -13.09 -3.49 0.14
C ILE A 119 -12.78 -2.75 -1.16
N GLU A 120 -12.17 -1.57 -1.04
CA GLU A 120 -11.71 -0.77 -2.17
C GLU A 120 -10.39 -0.08 -1.86
N VAL A 121 -9.65 0.26 -2.92
CA VAL A 121 -8.48 1.13 -2.84
C VAL A 121 -8.94 2.58 -2.85
N LEU A 122 -8.63 3.33 -1.81
CA LEU A 122 -8.84 4.78 -1.77
C LEU A 122 -7.67 5.51 -2.43
N LEU A 123 -6.46 4.99 -2.26
CA LEU A 123 -5.23 5.57 -2.79
C LEU A 123 -4.14 4.50 -2.94
N PRO A 124 -3.61 4.24 -4.14
CA PRO A 124 -2.34 3.54 -4.28
C PRO A 124 -1.24 4.50 -3.81
N PHE A 125 -0.47 4.10 -2.79
CA PHE A 125 0.51 4.98 -2.15
C PHE A 125 1.88 4.87 -2.80
N TYR A 126 2.37 3.64 -3.02
CA TYR A 126 3.61 3.40 -3.74
C TYR A 126 3.64 1.99 -4.36
N PHE A 127 4.56 1.77 -5.28
CA PHE A 127 4.89 0.44 -5.75
C PHE A 127 6.20 -0.02 -5.11
N ALA A 128 6.19 -1.12 -4.36
CA ALA A 128 7.43 -1.67 -3.79
C ALA A 128 8.25 -2.32 -4.91
N LYS A 129 9.56 -2.01 -5.01
CA LYS A 129 10.44 -2.52 -6.07
C LYS A 129 10.53 -4.04 -6.01
N PHE A 130 9.69 -4.72 -6.79
CA PHE A 130 9.65 -6.17 -6.88
C PHE A 130 10.85 -6.63 -7.71
N SER A 131 11.70 -7.46 -7.13
CA SER A 131 13.05 -7.67 -7.66
C SER A 131 13.47 -9.14 -7.61
N MET A 132 14.41 -9.46 -8.48
CA MET A 132 15.19 -10.70 -8.48
C MET A 132 16.45 -10.46 -7.67
N PHE A 133 16.66 -11.28 -6.66
CA PHE A 133 17.79 -11.19 -5.74
C PHE A 133 18.71 -12.40 -5.89
N GLY A 134 20.02 -12.15 -5.86
CA GLY A 134 21.07 -13.17 -5.76
C GLY A 134 21.88 -13.01 -4.48
N ARG A 135 22.72 -13.99 -4.17
CA ARG A 135 23.71 -13.86 -3.09
C ARG A 135 24.79 -12.89 -3.51
N LYS A 136 25.23 -12.04 -2.57
CA LYS A 136 26.26 -11.04 -2.81
C LYS A 136 27.65 -11.70 -2.88
N ASP A 137 27.96 -12.24 -4.06
CA ASP A 137 29.28 -12.73 -4.45
C ASP A 137 29.48 -12.43 -5.94
N PRO A 138 30.50 -11.65 -6.36
CA PRO A 138 30.65 -11.21 -7.75
C PRO A 138 30.68 -12.37 -8.75
N ASN A 139 31.30 -13.50 -8.39
CA ASN A 139 31.34 -14.68 -9.26
C ASN A 139 29.94 -15.30 -9.42
N THR A 140 29.16 -15.34 -8.36
CA THR A 140 27.77 -15.81 -8.36
C THR A 140 26.89 -14.88 -9.21
N ILE A 141 26.98 -13.57 -9.02
CA ILE A 141 26.19 -12.59 -9.77
C ILE A 141 26.51 -12.64 -11.27
N ASN A 142 27.79 -12.70 -11.65
CA ASN A 142 28.20 -12.81 -13.05
C ASN A 142 27.67 -14.10 -13.71
N LYS A 143 27.69 -15.23 -12.99
CA LYS A 143 27.11 -16.49 -13.48
C LYS A 143 25.60 -16.41 -13.66
N ILE A 144 24.90 -15.72 -12.76
CA ILE A 144 23.45 -15.53 -12.89
C ILE A 144 23.15 -14.63 -14.09
N GLN A 145 23.90 -13.56 -14.29
CA GLN A 145 23.73 -12.67 -15.44
C GLN A 145 24.01 -13.40 -16.77
N ASP A 146 25.08 -14.21 -16.85
CA ASP A 146 25.36 -15.06 -18.02
C ASP A 146 24.20 -16.02 -18.33
N LYS A 147 23.61 -16.66 -17.31
CA LYS A 147 22.42 -17.51 -17.50
C LYS A 147 21.24 -16.70 -18.06
N ILE A 148 20.96 -15.52 -17.50
CA ILE A 148 19.87 -14.64 -17.97
C ILE A 148 20.11 -14.25 -19.44
N ASP A 149 21.32 -13.81 -19.78
CA ASP A 149 21.66 -13.35 -21.12
C ASP A 149 21.53 -14.48 -22.15
N LYS A 150 22.01 -15.69 -21.83
CA LYS A 150 21.83 -16.89 -22.67
C LYS A 150 20.35 -17.18 -22.92
N ILE A 151 19.53 -17.20 -21.86
CA ILE A 151 18.09 -17.48 -21.99
C ILE A 151 17.42 -16.43 -22.88
N GLN A 152 17.72 -15.14 -22.68
CA GLN A 152 17.18 -14.02 -23.48
C GLN A 152 17.59 -14.08 -24.96
N ASN A 153 18.78 -14.64 -25.25
CA ASN A 153 19.28 -14.86 -26.61
C ASN A 153 18.83 -16.22 -27.20
N ASN A 154 17.87 -16.90 -26.57
CA ASN A 154 17.37 -18.22 -26.93
C ASN A 154 18.42 -19.36 -26.85
N GLU A 155 19.53 -19.15 -26.17
CA GLU A 155 20.56 -20.15 -25.91
C GLU A 155 20.24 -20.98 -24.66
N ASN A 156 20.88 -22.15 -24.53
CA ASN A 156 20.75 -22.99 -23.34
C ASN A 156 21.90 -22.68 -22.37
N PRO A 157 21.60 -22.33 -21.10
CA PRO A 157 22.64 -22.26 -20.08
C PRO A 157 23.16 -23.68 -19.75
N ASP A 158 24.38 -23.76 -19.20
CA ASP A 158 25.00 -25.05 -18.80
C ASP A 158 24.15 -25.82 -17.77
N LYS A 159 23.41 -25.07 -16.94
CA LYS A 159 22.40 -25.56 -16.01
C LYS A 159 21.21 -24.59 -15.99
N PRO A 160 19.98 -25.08 -15.82
CA PRO A 160 18.80 -24.23 -15.68
C PRO A 160 19.00 -23.18 -14.58
N LEU A 161 18.47 -21.99 -14.80
CA LEU A 161 18.34 -20.96 -13.77
C LEU A 161 17.29 -21.42 -12.75
N LYS A 162 17.72 -21.67 -11.51
CA LYS A 162 16.84 -22.09 -10.42
C LYS A 162 16.30 -20.89 -9.66
N ILE A 163 14.99 -20.67 -9.79
CA ILE A 163 14.29 -19.50 -9.26
C ILE A 163 13.36 -19.95 -8.14
N LEU A 164 13.60 -19.43 -6.94
CA LEU A 164 12.71 -19.57 -5.81
C LEU A 164 11.62 -18.48 -5.87
N ILE A 165 10.35 -18.87 -5.80
CA ILE A 165 9.20 -17.96 -5.93
C ILE A 165 8.17 -18.20 -4.83
N LEU A 166 7.36 -17.19 -4.51
CA LEU A 166 6.24 -17.31 -3.56
C LEU A 166 5.03 -17.94 -4.25
N GLY A 167 4.40 -18.90 -3.58
CA GLY A 167 3.23 -19.62 -4.09
C GLY A 167 1.88 -18.92 -3.91
N GLU A 168 1.83 -17.82 -3.15
CA GLU A 168 0.61 -17.03 -3.03
C GLU A 168 0.20 -16.50 -4.41
N LYS A 169 -1.08 -16.68 -4.78
CA LYS A 169 -1.60 -16.51 -6.16
C LYS A 169 -1.23 -15.15 -6.77
N SER A 170 -1.42 -14.07 -6.02
CA SER A 170 -1.18 -12.72 -6.54
C SER A 170 0.32 -12.43 -6.68
N GLN A 171 1.15 -12.84 -5.72
CA GLN A 171 2.61 -12.71 -5.83
C GLN A 171 3.18 -13.58 -6.95
N LYS A 172 2.70 -14.82 -7.10
CA LYS A 172 3.05 -15.71 -8.21
C LYS A 172 2.71 -15.08 -9.55
N THR A 173 1.54 -14.44 -9.66
CA THR A 173 1.15 -13.69 -10.86
C THR A 173 2.15 -12.58 -11.18
N LEU A 174 2.54 -11.79 -10.17
CA LEU A 174 3.51 -10.72 -10.36
C LEU A 174 4.89 -11.26 -10.75
N THR A 175 5.32 -12.38 -10.18
CA THR A 175 6.56 -13.07 -10.56
C THR A 175 6.53 -13.52 -12.02
N LEU A 176 5.45 -14.15 -12.48
CA LEU A 176 5.35 -14.60 -13.86
C LEU A 176 5.36 -13.42 -14.84
N ARG A 177 4.64 -12.33 -14.53
CA ARG A 177 4.68 -11.09 -15.31
C ARG A 177 6.09 -10.48 -15.35
N PHE A 178 6.81 -10.49 -14.23
CA PHE A 178 8.18 -10.00 -14.18
C PHE A 178 9.12 -10.84 -15.07
N LEU A 179 9.00 -12.16 -15.02
CA LEU A 179 9.81 -13.06 -15.85
C LEU A 179 9.48 -12.93 -17.34
N GLU A 180 8.21 -12.71 -17.68
CA GLU A 180 7.77 -12.37 -19.03
C GLU A 180 8.40 -11.05 -19.51
N GLN A 181 8.39 -10.01 -18.67
CA GLN A 181 9.04 -8.73 -19.00
C GLN A 181 10.55 -8.92 -19.25
N LEU A 182 11.20 -9.79 -18.48
CA LEU A 182 12.60 -10.14 -18.67
C LEU A 182 12.84 -11.08 -19.87
N LYS A 183 11.80 -11.47 -20.62
CA LYS A 183 11.88 -12.44 -21.73
C LYS A 183 12.49 -13.78 -21.32
N LEU A 184 12.28 -14.17 -20.06
CA LEU A 184 12.72 -15.47 -19.53
C LEU A 184 11.66 -16.54 -19.77
N ILE A 185 10.39 -16.15 -19.81
CA ILE A 185 9.24 -16.99 -20.17
C ILE A 185 8.34 -16.22 -21.14
N GLN A 186 7.42 -16.92 -21.80
CA GLN A 186 6.47 -16.31 -22.73
C GLN A 186 5.05 -16.83 -22.45
N ARG A 187 4.01 -16.01 -22.60
CA ARG A 187 2.61 -16.51 -22.50
C ARG A 187 2.28 -17.45 -23.65
N LYS A 188 1.55 -18.53 -23.34
CA LYS A 188 1.06 -19.52 -24.34
C LYS A 188 0.01 -18.93 -25.28
N THR A 189 -0.85 -18.06 -24.77
CA THR A 189 -1.92 -17.43 -25.55
C THR A 189 -1.45 -16.10 -26.13
N VAL A 190 -1.84 -15.83 -27.39
CA VAL A 190 -1.63 -14.53 -28.05
C VAL A 190 -2.50 -13.44 -27.41
N GLU A 191 -3.56 -13.83 -26.70
CA GLU A 191 -4.35 -12.93 -25.87
C GLU A 191 -3.47 -12.35 -24.76
N LYS A 192 -3.04 -11.11 -24.99
CA LYS A 192 -2.48 -10.22 -23.96
C LYS A 192 -3.57 -9.88 -22.94
N ASP A 193 -3.26 -9.02 -21.99
CA ASP A 193 -4.17 -8.64 -20.90
C ASP A 193 -5.59 -8.22 -21.37
N ASP A 194 -5.72 -7.62 -22.57
CA ASP A 194 -7.00 -7.20 -23.15
C ASP A 194 -7.99 -8.35 -23.44
N GLY A 195 -7.52 -9.60 -23.54
CA GLY A 195 -8.35 -10.79 -23.75
C GLY A 195 -8.66 -11.58 -22.48
N LEU A 196 -7.99 -11.28 -21.36
CA LEU A 196 -8.14 -12.04 -20.13
C LEU A 196 -9.36 -11.58 -19.31
N SER A 197 -10.00 -12.53 -18.64
CA SER A 197 -10.99 -12.17 -17.61
C SER A 197 -10.32 -11.41 -16.47
N LYS A 198 -11.07 -10.54 -15.79
CA LYS A 198 -10.56 -9.75 -14.66
C LYS A 198 -9.92 -10.61 -13.58
N ASP A 199 -10.52 -11.75 -13.28
CA ASP A 199 -9.95 -12.70 -12.31
C ASP A 199 -8.62 -13.28 -12.79
N LYS A 200 -8.53 -13.63 -14.09
CA LYS A 200 -7.34 -14.23 -14.67
C LYS A 200 -6.15 -13.26 -14.71
N LEU A 201 -6.39 -11.94 -14.82
CA LEU A 201 -5.33 -10.92 -14.79
C LEU A 201 -4.45 -10.99 -13.53
N PHE A 202 -5.02 -11.44 -12.40
CA PHE A 202 -4.39 -11.42 -11.09
C PHE A 202 -4.17 -12.82 -10.47
N ASN A 203 -4.51 -13.87 -11.22
CA ASN A 203 -4.39 -15.28 -10.83
C ASN A 203 -3.74 -16.12 -11.95
N LEU A 204 -2.65 -15.60 -12.52
CA LEU A 204 -1.83 -16.32 -13.50
C LEU A 204 -1.06 -17.46 -12.82
N THR A 205 -0.86 -18.55 -13.55
CA THR A 205 -0.19 -19.77 -13.13
C THR A 205 0.92 -20.11 -14.12
N THR A 206 1.85 -21.00 -13.73
CA THR A 206 2.87 -21.50 -14.65
C THR A 206 2.27 -22.21 -15.87
N GLY A 207 1.05 -22.75 -15.75
CA GLY A 207 0.31 -23.36 -16.86
C GLY A 207 -0.03 -22.38 -17.99
N ASP A 208 -0.02 -21.08 -17.73
CA ASP A 208 -0.32 -20.02 -18.71
C ASP A 208 0.90 -19.60 -19.55
N PHE A 209 2.09 -20.13 -19.24
CA PHE A 209 3.36 -19.74 -19.86
C PHE A 209 4.11 -20.93 -20.47
N GLU A 210 4.78 -20.66 -21.58
CA GLU A 210 5.82 -21.50 -22.15
C GLU A 210 7.07 -21.38 -21.28
N ILE A 211 7.45 -22.50 -20.67
CA ILE A 211 8.58 -22.61 -19.76
C ILE A 211 9.45 -23.76 -20.26
N ASP A 212 10.67 -23.45 -20.68
CA ASP A 212 11.67 -24.46 -21.04
C ASP A 212 12.40 -24.91 -19.78
N GLU A 213 12.14 -26.14 -19.33
CA GLU A 213 12.75 -26.72 -18.14
C GLU A 213 14.28 -26.89 -18.25
N LYS A 214 14.84 -26.88 -19.46
CA LYS A 214 16.29 -26.86 -19.68
C LYS A 214 16.90 -25.49 -19.38
N LYS A 215 16.09 -24.43 -19.41
CA LYS A 215 16.49 -23.04 -19.20
C LYS A 215 16.15 -22.55 -17.80
N ILE A 216 14.96 -22.89 -17.30
CA ILE A 216 14.44 -22.39 -16.02
C ILE A 216 13.84 -23.52 -15.20
N ASN A 217 14.10 -23.51 -13.91
CA ASN A 217 13.45 -24.39 -12.94
C ASN A 217 12.83 -23.55 -11.83
N PHE A 218 11.50 -23.64 -11.69
CA PHE A 218 10.75 -22.99 -10.61
C PHE A 218 10.67 -23.89 -9.39
N VAL A 219 10.98 -23.32 -8.23
CA VAL A 219 10.63 -23.94 -6.95
C VAL A 219 9.63 -23.04 -6.25
N ASP A 220 8.40 -23.56 -6.18
CA ASP A 220 7.25 -22.91 -5.56
C ASP A 220 7.22 -23.27 -4.07
N GLU A 221 7.21 -22.24 -3.22
CA GLU A 221 7.15 -22.40 -1.78
C GLU A 221 5.84 -21.85 -1.21
N GLY A 222 5.42 -22.47 -0.11
CA GLY A 222 4.22 -22.11 0.64
C GLY A 222 4.14 -20.65 1.09
N THR A 223 2.98 -20.33 1.66
CA THR A 223 2.28 -19.04 1.62
C THR A 223 2.93 -17.81 2.27
N GLN A 224 4.07 -17.91 2.97
CA GLN A 224 4.58 -16.77 3.76
C GLN A 224 5.82 -16.08 3.18
N THR A 225 5.68 -14.77 2.99
CA THR A 225 6.70 -13.89 2.43
C THR A 225 8.02 -13.92 3.21
N ASN A 226 8.04 -14.11 4.53
CA ASN A 226 9.27 -14.18 5.33
C ASN A 226 10.02 -15.53 5.24
N GLU A 227 9.33 -16.61 4.86
CA GLU A 227 9.92 -17.95 4.77
C GLU A 227 10.85 -18.08 3.55
N ILE A 228 10.51 -17.43 2.44
CA ILE A 228 11.28 -17.53 1.19
C ILE A 228 12.71 -17.04 1.35
N PHE A 229 12.93 -15.94 2.07
CA PHE A 229 14.27 -15.40 2.28
C PHE A 229 15.11 -16.30 3.19
N ASN A 230 14.52 -16.81 4.27
CA ASN A 230 15.20 -17.74 5.17
C ASN A 230 15.60 -19.03 4.45
N LYS A 231 14.72 -19.55 3.59
CA LYS A 231 15.00 -20.72 2.76
C LYS A 231 16.11 -20.44 1.75
N PHE A 232 16.05 -19.33 1.02
CA PHE A 232 17.13 -18.92 0.13
C PHE A 232 18.45 -18.78 0.87
N ARG A 233 18.45 -18.19 2.06
CA ARG A 233 19.68 -18.05 2.87
C ARG A 233 20.23 -19.41 3.33
N GLY A 234 19.36 -20.37 3.67
CA GLY A 234 19.75 -21.68 4.18
C GLY A 234 20.09 -22.72 3.12
N ASP A 235 19.58 -22.57 1.89
CA ASP A 235 19.75 -23.54 0.81
C ASP A 235 20.42 -22.93 -0.43
N ASN A 236 21.67 -23.34 -0.65
CA ASN A 236 22.50 -22.90 -1.79
C ASN A 236 22.11 -23.56 -3.13
N SER A 237 21.05 -24.37 -3.17
CA SER A 237 20.57 -25.00 -4.40
C SER A 237 19.90 -24.01 -5.36
N TYR A 238 19.43 -22.87 -4.87
CA TYR A 238 18.78 -21.81 -5.65
C TYR A 238 19.79 -20.78 -6.16
N ASP A 239 19.64 -20.35 -7.42
CA ASP A 239 20.44 -19.27 -7.99
C ASP A 239 19.90 -17.91 -7.50
N VAL A 240 18.58 -17.74 -7.57
CA VAL A 240 17.89 -16.49 -7.25
C VAL A 240 16.58 -16.74 -6.52
N PHE A 241 16.05 -15.69 -5.87
CA PHE A 241 14.65 -15.62 -5.47
C PHE A 241 14.03 -14.31 -5.95
N ILE A 242 12.70 -14.30 -6.13
CA ILE A 242 11.95 -13.12 -6.57
C ILE A 242 10.96 -12.74 -5.48
N SER A 243 11.03 -11.50 -5.00
CA SER A 243 10.13 -10.99 -3.95
C SER A 243 10.14 -9.46 -3.86
N TYR A 244 9.40 -8.93 -2.87
CA TYR A 244 9.52 -7.55 -2.41
C TYR A 244 10.76 -7.34 -1.51
N PRO A 245 11.31 -6.12 -1.39
CA PRO A 245 12.48 -5.84 -0.54
C PRO A 245 12.19 -6.01 0.96
N ALA A 246 10.94 -5.81 1.39
CA ALA A 246 10.56 -5.97 2.79
C ALA A 246 10.76 -7.42 3.28
N THR A 247 10.58 -8.41 2.40
CA THR A 247 10.79 -9.84 2.63
C THR A 247 12.19 -10.16 3.15
N THR A 248 13.19 -9.44 2.64
CA THR A 248 14.59 -9.75 2.91
C THR A 248 15.09 -9.06 4.18
N GLY A 249 14.33 -8.10 4.70
CA GLY A 249 14.85 -7.05 5.55
C GLY A 249 15.77 -6.13 4.76
N ILE A 250 15.42 -4.85 4.67
CA ILE A 250 16.15 -3.84 3.87
C ILE A 250 17.66 -3.83 4.20
N SER A 251 18.04 -4.06 5.46
CA SER A 251 19.44 -4.11 5.90
C SER A 251 20.26 -5.24 5.29
N ASN A 252 19.63 -6.35 4.85
CA ASN A 252 20.35 -7.46 4.22
C ASN A 252 20.72 -7.17 2.77
N ILE A 253 20.04 -6.22 2.12
CA ILE A 253 20.30 -5.82 0.74
C ILE A 253 21.62 -5.03 0.71
N GLY A 254 22.53 -5.44 -0.17
CA GLY A 254 23.88 -4.91 -0.23
C GLY A 254 24.83 -5.46 0.84
N GLN A 255 24.35 -6.32 1.76
CA GLN A 255 25.21 -7.04 2.72
C GLN A 255 25.36 -8.50 2.33
N ASN A 256 24.24 -9.23 2.26
CA ASN A 256 24.20 -10.67 2.02
C ASN A 256 23.59 -11.02 0.65
N ILE A 257 22.77 -10.12 0.14
CA ILE A 257 22.08 -10.28 -1.15
C ILE A 257 22.24 -9.03 -2.01
N GLU A 258 22.12 -9.21 -3.32
CA GLU A 258 22.23 -8.17 -4.31
C GLU A 258 21.01 -8.20 -5.25
N ILE A 259 20.55 -7.02 -5.66
CA ILE A 259 19.47 -6.88 -6.64
C ILE A 259 20.07 -7.10 -8.02
N ILE A 260 19.55 -8.09 -8.75
CA ILE A 260 20.02 -8.42 -10.11
C ILE A 260 19.17 -7.69 -11.15
N LYS A 261 17.85 -7.79 -11.02
CA LYS A 261 16.86 -7.12 -11.88
C LYS A 261 15.70 -6.65 -11.01
N THR A 262 15.04 -5.58 -11.42
CA THR A 262 13.82 -5.06 -10.79
C THR A 262 12.74 -4.95 -11.85
N LEU A 263 11.50 -5.29 -11.49
CA LEU A 263 10.33 -5.09 -12.33
C LEU A 263 10.24 -3.61 -12.71
N GLU A 264 10.14 -3.32 -14.01
CA GLU A 264 9.98 -1.94 -14.47
C GLU A 264 8.49 -1.59 -14.45
N LEU A 265 8.17 -0.37 -14.08
CA LEU A 265 6.78 0.05 -14.08
C LEU A 265 6.33 0.40 -15.50
N PRO A 266 5.11 -0.01 -15.89
CA PRO A 266 4.56 0.32 -17.18
C PRO A 266 4.26 1.82 -17.26
N ALA A 267 4.47 2.42 -18.44
CA ALA A 267 4.12 3.83 -18.66
C ALA A 267 2.60 4.07 -18.69
N SER A 268 1.82 3.05 -19.07
CA SER A 268 0.36 3.15 -19.18
C SER A 268 -0.29 3.01 -17.81
N PRO A 269 -1.17 3.93 -17.38
CA PRO A 269 -1.94 3.79 -16.14
C PRO A 269 -3.01 2.68 -16.21
N ASN A 270 -3.28 2.13 -17.39
CA ASN A 270 -4.24 1.05 -17.59
C ASN A 270 -3.63 -0.34 -17.36
N ASP A 271 -2.30 -0.44 -17.25
CA ASP A 271 -1.63 -1.71 -17.07
C ASP A 271 -2.03 -2.37 -15.72
N PRO A 272 -2.41 -3.67 -15.72
CA PRO A 272 -2.78 -4.39 -14.50
C PRO A 272 -1.69 -4.45 -13.42
N ILE A 273 -0.40 -4.26 -13.78
CA ILE A 273 0.69 -4.20 -12.79
C ILE A 273 0.40 -3.16 -11.71
N TRP A 274 -0.26 -2.03 -12.04
CA TRP A 274 -0.59 -1.02 -11.05
C TRP A 274 -1.50 -1.51 -9.92
N ALA A 275 -2.26 -2.60 -10.11
CA ALA A 275 -3.04 -3.21 -9.02
C ALA A 275 -2.19 -3.77 -7.88
N PHE A 276 -0.89 -3.98 -8.10
CA PHE A 276 0.06 -4.47 -7.11
C PHE A 276 0.72 -3.35 -6.27
N CYS A 277 0.25 -2.10 -6.40
CA CYS A 277 0.66 -1.02 -5.50
C CYS A 277 0.24 -1.28 -4.06
N ILE A 278 1.13 -0.95 -3.12
CA ILE A 278 0.76 -0.83 -1.71
C ILE A 278 -0.22 0.33 -1.59
N SER A 279 -1.40 0.03 -1.07
CA SER A 279 -2.56 0.92 -1.18
C SER A 279 -3.21 1.15 0.17
N LEU A 280 -3.78 2.35 0.34
CA LEU A 280 -4.74 2.61 1.39
C LEU A 280 -6.04 1.92 1.01
N ILE A 281 -6.37 0.85 1.71
CA ILE A 281 -7.54 0.01 1.47
C ILE A 281 -8.54 0.22 2.60
N ALA A 282 -9.81 0.38 2.26
CA ALA A 282 -10.89 0.54 3.24
C ALA A 282 -12.10 -0.33 2.85
N LYS A 283 -13.03 -0.48 3.79
CA LYS A 283 -14.37 -1.01 3.47
C LYS A 283 -15.12 -0.03 2.57
N LYS A 284 -15.77 -0.57 1.54
CA LYS A 284 -16.63 0.19 0.62
C LYS A 284 -17.84 0.78 1.35
N GLU A 285 -18.42 -0.02 2.23
CA GLU A 285 -19.44 0.44 3.17
C GLU A 285 -18.75 1.01 4.41
N ASN A 286 -18.73 2.34 4.49
CA ASN A 286 -18.12 3.06 5.61
C ASN A 286 -19.02 4.20 6.07
N SER A 287 -18.96 4.53 7.37
CA SER A 287 -19.74 5.64 7.90
C SER A 287 -19.27 6.96 7.30
N GLU A 288 -20.16 7.95 7.23
CA GLU A 288 -19.83 9.27 6.66
C GLU A 288 -18.68 9.94 7.42
N ASP A 289 -18.61 9.76 8.74
CA ASP A 289 -17.53 10.31 9.55
C ASP A 289 -16.18 9.62 9.28
N ASN A 290 -16.19 8.30 9.08
CA ASN A 290 -14.98 7.59 8.67
C ASN A 290 -14.52 8.02 7.27
N LYS A 291 -15.44 8.23 6.33
CA LYS A 291 -15.13 8.74 4.98
C LYS A 291 -14.43 10.10 5.04
N LYS A 292 -14.90 11.03 5.88
CA LYS A 292 -14.24 12.35 6.08
C LYS A 292 -12.82 12.20 6.62
N VAL A 293 -12.60 11.29 7.58
CA VAL A 293 -11.26 11.01 8.12
C VAL A 293 -10.36 10.42 7.04
N LEU A 294 -10.86 9.48 6.25
CA LEU A 294 -10.13 8.83 5.16
C LEU A 294 -9.76 9.80 4.04
N GLU A 295 -10.64 10.74 3.68
CA GLU A 295 -10.34 11.80 2.72
C GLU A 295 -9.19 12.68 3.21
N LYS A 296 -9.16 13.03 4.50
CA LYS A 296 -8.02 13.78 5.07
C LYS A 296 -6.72 12.99 5.06
N ILE A 297 -6.76 11.71 5.39
CA ILE A 297 -5.59 10.82 5.30
C ILE A 297 -5.09 10.75 3.84
N LYS A 298 -6.00 10.62 2.87
CA LYS A 298 -5.68 10.61 1.44
C LYS A 298 -4.99 11.91 1.01
N GLU A 299 -5.54 13.07 1.39
CA GLU A 299 -4.94 14.38 1.12
C GLU A 299 -3.50 14.46 1.65
N PHE A 300 -3.24 13.96 2.87
CA PHE A 300 -1.89 13.98 3.44
C PHE A 300 -0.92 13.02 2.74
N LEU A 301 -1.40 11.83 2.36
CA LEU A 301 -0.60 10.85 1.61
C LEU A 301 -0.32 11.30 0.16
N GLN A 302 -1.05 12.29 -0.35
CA GLN A 302 -0.80 12.94 -1.65
C GLN A 302 -0.01 14.26 -1.52
N ASN A 303 0.22 14.76 -0.30
CA ASN A 303 0.95 15.99 -0.08
C ASN A 303 2.46 15.75 -0.18
N GLU A 304 3.05 16.26 -1.24
CA GLU A 304 4.48 16.10 -1.54
C GLU A 304 5.39 16.45 -0.37
N SER A 305 5.11 17.58 0.31
CA SER A 305 5.98 18.06 1.38
C SER A 305 5.97 17.13 2.61
N LEU A 306 4.87 16.40 2.82
CA LEU A 306 4.74 15.43 3.92
C LEU A 306 5.39 14.09 3.58
N ILE A 307 5.23 13.62 2.33
CA ILE A 307 5.62 12.25 1.95
C ILE A 307 7.05 12.16 1.40
N GLN A 308 7.61 13.25 0.88
CA GLN A 308 8.92 13.23 0.23
C GLN A 308 10.06 12.69 1.12
N PRO A 309 10.16 13.00 2.43
CA PRO A 309 11.17 12.41 3.29
C PRO A 309 11.08 10.88 3.40
N PHE A 310 9.86 10.32 3.36
CA PHE A 310 9.65 8.87 3.38
C PHE A 310 10.17 8.24 2.09
N PHE A 311 9.89 8.84 0.93
CA PHE A 311 10.36 8.33 -0.35
C PHE A 311 11.88 8.46 -0.51
N GLN A 312 12.48 9.59 -0.13
CA GLN A 312 13.93 9.79 -0.17
C GLN A 312 14.67 8.76 0.69
N LYS A 313 14.18 8.49 1.91
CA LYS A 313 14.77 7.50 2.81
C LYS A 313 14.73 6.07 2.23
N ASN A 314 13.76 5.78 1.36
CA ASN A 314 13.49 4.44 0.84
C ASN A 314 13.61 4.35 -0.70
N GLU A 315 14.32 5.29 -1.33
CA GLU A 315 14.38 5.43 -2.80
C GLU A 315 14.90 4.18 -3.52
N ASN A 316 15.74 3.41 -2.84
CA ASN A 316 16.29 2.16 -3.35
C ASN A 316 15.28 1.01 -3.38
N PHE A 317 14.15 1.14 -2.69
CA PHE A 317 13.19 0.05 -2.47
C PHE A 317 11.77 0.37 -2.90
N LEU A 318 11.46 1.65 -3.15
CA LEU A 318 10.12 2.11 -3.50
C LEU A 318 10.15 2.84 -4.84
N PHE A 319 9.13 2.64 -5.65
CA PHE A 319 8.75 3.56 -6.71
C PHE A 319 7.59 4.42 -6.23
N LYS A 320 7.78 5.73 -6.32
CA LYS A 320 6.72 6.69 -6.14
C LYS A 320 5.82 6.69 -7.36
N ILE A 321 4.51 6.73 -7.15
CA ILE A 321 3.53 6.86 -8.24
C ILE A 321 3.44 8.33 -8.60
N ASP A 322 3.55 8.65 -9.88
CA ASP A 322 3.36 10.01 -10.38
C ASP A 322 1.96 10.51 -10.01
N SER A 323 1.86 11.71 -9.44
CA SER A 323 0.60 12.29 -8.98
C SER A 323 -0.43 12.45 -10.11
N SER A 324 0.03 12.64 -11.35
CA SER A 324 -0.82 12.69 -12.54
C SER A 324 -1.50 11.36 -12.87
N LEU A 325 -0.92 10.23 -12.44
CA LEU A 325 -1.44 8.89 -12.70
C LEU A 325 -2.38 8.38 -11.60
N ILE A 326 -2.22 8.86 -10.35
CA ILE A 326 -2.89 8.32 -9.16
C ILE A 326 -4.40 8.15 -9.37
N THR A 327 -5.11 9.19 -9.81
CA THR A 327 -6.57 9.13 -9.97
C THR A 327 -7.01 8.06 -10.96
N GLN A 328 -6.34 7.97 -12.11
CA GLN A 328 -6.67 6.99 -13.15
C GLN A 328 -6.31 5.57 -12.68
N VAL A 329 -5.15 5.40 -12.04
CA VAL A 329 -4.73 4.13 -11.46
C VAL A 329 -5.73 3.66 -10.41
N THR A 330 -6.10 4.50 -9.43
CA THR A 330 -7.12 4.16 -8.41
C THR A 330 -8.41 3.66 -9.04
N LYS A 331 -8.92 4.40 -10.04
CA LYS A 331 -10.14 4.02 -10.77
C LYS A 331 -10.00 2.66 -11.44
N ASN A 332 -8.89 2.43 -12.13
CA ASN A 332 -8.63 1.17 -12.84
C ASN A 332 -8.55 0.00 -11.88
N ILE A 333 -7.76 0.13 -10.79
CA ILE A 333 -7.65 -0.88 -9.74
C ILE A 333 -9.04 -1.26 -9.24
N ASN A 334 -9.83 -0.29 -8.78
CA ASN A 334 -11.16 -0.56 -8.26
C ASN A 334 -12.09 -1.18 -9.31
N SER A 335 -11.98 -0.79 -10.59
CA SER A 335 -12.80 -1.35 -11.66
C SER A 335 -12.56 -2.84 -11.90
N TYR A 336 -11.36 -3.34 -11.58
CA TYR A 336 -11.04 -4.77 -11.70
C TYR A 336 -11.74 -5.64 -10.65
N PHE A 337 -12.06 -5.07 -9.48
CA PHE A 337 -12.55 -5.84 -8.31
C PHE A 337 -13.97 -5.47 -7.85
N ASN A 338 -14.58 -4.41 -8.38
CA ASN A 338 -15.89 -3.92 -7.91
C ASN A 338 -17.12 -4.32 -8.75
N ASN A 339 -16.96 -5.13 -9.80
CA ASN A 339 -18.03 -5.45 -10.76
C ASN A 339 -18.62 -6.87 -10.61
N ASP A 340 -18.87 -7.31 -9.38
CA ASP A 340 -19.75 -8.45 -9.08
C ASP A 340 -20.93 -8.03 -8.20
#